data_AF-A0A534SMH9-F1
#
_entry.id   AF-A0A534SMH9-F1
#
_cell.length_a   1.000
_cell.length_b   1.000
_cell.length_c   1.000
_cell.angle_alpha   90.00
_cell.angle_beta   90.00
_cell.angle_gamma   90.00
#
_symmetry.space_group_name_H-M   'P 1'
#
loop_
_entity.id
_entity.type
_entity.pdbx_description
1 polymer ?
#
loop_
_entity_poly.entity_id
_entity_poly.type
_entity_poly.pdbx_seq_one_letter_code
_entity_poly.pdbx_strand_id
1 'polypeptide(L)'
;MVYLYNVKQVDRAQAPKSINDLLQSKWKGKMGMDQDADDWLAALLEYYGDEKGKQIARSLGAQQLNIRKGRTLVSQLVAAGEFPVQIDAHHHEAVSLRKAGAPVDYVFPEPFVPVKSVSSLAISSQPPHPHAAALLVDFMLSKKGQEIAFKQRRWPRSRRGKMGQ
;
A
#
# COMPACT_ATOMS: atom_id res chain seq x y z
N MET A 1 -2.38 1.79 -2.64
CA MET A 1 -1.27 0.84 -2.43
C MET A 1 -0.49 0.73 -3.73
N VAL A 2 0.71 0.15 -3.72
CA VAL A 2 1.55 0.02 -4.93
C VAL A 2 2.01 -1.42 -5.10
N TYR A 3 2.40 -1.80 -6.30
CA TYR A 3 3.19 -3.01 -6.50
C TYR A 3 4.66 -2.64 -6.34
N LEU A 4 5.30 -3.23 -5.34
CA LEU A 4 6.72 -3.06 -5.08
C LEU A 4 7.46 -4.21 -5.74
N TYR A 5 8.59 -3.92 -6.39
CA TYR A 5 9.39 -4.95 -7.03
C TYR A 5 10.88 -4.70 -6.87
N ASN A 6 11.66 -5.78 -6.92
CA ASN A 6 13.11 -5.72 -6.85
C ASN A 6 13.70 -5.45 -8.25
N VAL A 7 14.41 -4.33 -8.41
CA VAL A 7 14.94 -3.90 -9.73
C VAL A 7 16.10 -4.75 -10.23
N LYS A 8 16.72 -5.57 -9.37
CA LYS A 8 17.75 -6.55 -9.78
C LYS A 8 17.14 -7.83 -10.36
N GLN A 9 15.85 -8.07 -10.12
CA GLN A 9 15.15 -9.28 -10.56
C GLN A 9 14.08 -9.00 -11.62
N VAL A 10 13.57 -7.76 -11.66
CA VAL A 10 12.51 -7.33 -12.56
C VAL A 10 12.87 -5.98 -13.15
N ASP A 11 13.05 -5.95 -14.47
CA ASP A 11 13.18 -4.71 -15.21
C ASP A 11 11.91 -3.87 -15.10
N ARG A 12 12.07 -2.55 -15.04
CA ARG A 12 10.95 -1.60 -14.96
C ARG A 12 9.92 -1.78 -16.09
N ALA A 13 10.37 -2.19 -17.28
CA ALA A 13 9.50 -2.46 -18.42
C ALA A 13 8.64 -3.72 -18.24
N GLN A 14 9.11 -4.68 -17.43
CA GLN A 14 8.48 -5.97 -17.18
C GLN A 14 7.67 -6.01 -15.89
N ALA A 15 7.83 -5.00 -15.02
CA ALA A 15 7.08 -4.87 -13.77
C ALA A 15 5.57 -4.93 -14.04
N PRO A 16 4.80 -5.66 -13.21
CA PRO A 16 3.36 -5.79 -13.40
C PRO A 16 2.70 -4.44 -13.16
N LYS A 17 1.87 -3.95 -14.07
CA LYS A 17 1.20 -2.64 -13.95
C LYS A 17 -0.29 -2.77 -13.68
N SER A 18 -0.84 -3.97 -13.79
CA SER A 18 -2.25 -4.25 -13.60
C SER A 18 -2.44 -5.60 -12.90
N ILE A 19 -3.66 -5.84 -12.42
CA ILE A 19 -4.05 -7.15 -11.89
C ILE A 19 -3.88 -8.25 -12.95
N ASN A 20 -4.21 -7.96 -14.20
CA ASN A 20 -4.06 -8.93 -15.29
C ASN A 20 -2.58 -9.31 -15.49
N ASP A 21 -1.67 -8.36 -15.29
CA ASP A 21 -0.23 -8.67 -15.34
C ASP A 21 0.18 -9.60 -14.21
N LEU A 22 -0.34 -9.41 -12.99
CA LEU A 22 -0.08 -10.31 -11.86
C LEU A 22 -0.58 -11.73 -12.11
N LEU A 23 -1.59 -11.90 -12.97
CA LEU A 23 -2.13 -13.22 -13.34
C LEU A 23 -1.33 -13.93 -14.43
N GLN A 24 -0.30 -13.29 -15.01
CA GLN A 24 0.58 -13.95 -15.98
C GLN A 24 1.38 -15.07 -15.30
N SER A 25 1.48 -16.23 -15.96
CA SER A 25 2.17 -17.43 -15.45
C SER A 25 3.62 -17.19 -15.04
N LYS A 26 4.29 -16.18 -15.62
CA LYS A 26 5.66 -15.80 -15.29
C LYS A 26 5.87 -15.38 -13.82
N TRP A 27 4.79 -15.00 -13.14
CA TRP A 27 4.80 -14.56 -11.73
C TRP A 27 4.45 -15.64 -10.72
N LYS A 28 4.06 -16.84 -11.18
CA LYS A 28 3.73 -17.95 -10.29
C LYS A 28 4.92 -18.27 -9.36
N GLY A 29 4.67 -18.31 -8.06
CA GLY A 29 5.66 -18.54 -7.00
C GLY A 29 6.58 -17.34 -6.71
N LYS A 30 6.41 -16.22 -7.41
CA LYS A 30 7.34 -15.07 -7.38
C LYS A 30 6.75 -13.81 -6.75
N MET A 31 5.56 -13.90 -6.18
CA MET A 31 4.86 -12.78 -5.56
C MET A 31 4.70 -13.03 -4.07
N GLY A 32 4.74 -11.97 -3.27
CA GLY A 32 4.41 -11.99 -1.85
C GLY A 32 3.27 -11.06 -1.51
N MET A 33 2.56 -11.37 -0.43
CA MET A 33 1.43 -10.60 0.06
C MET A 33 1.32 -10.72 1.58
N ASP A 34 0.78 -9.68 2.23
CA ASP A 34 0.46 -9.76 3.65
C ASP A 34 -0.70 -10.73 3.88
N GLN A 35 -0.63 -11.51 4.95
CA GLN A 35 -1.73 -12.35 5.42
C GLN A 35 -2.98 -11.52 5.74
N ASP A 36 -2.79 -10.31 6.28
CA ASP A 36 -3.86 -9.40 6.69
C ASP A 36 -4.18 -8.38 5.59
N ALA A 37 -4.31 -8.85 4.34
CA ALA A 37 -4.63 -8.05 3.15
C ALA A 37 -6.14 -8.03 2.83
N ASP A 38 -6.95 -7.96 3.87
CA ASP A 38 -8.41 -7.90 3.84
C ASP A 38 -8.93 -6.60 3.21
N ASP A 39 -8.30 -5.46 3.51
CA ASP A 39 -8.62 -4.17 2.91
C ASP A 39 -8.45 -4.17 1.38
N TRP A 40 -7.39 -4.80 0.88
CA TRP A 40 -7.12 -4.97 -0.54
C TRP A 40 -8.20 -5.83 -1.21
N LEU A 41 -8.59 -6.93 -0.57
CA LEU A 41 -9.64 -7.80 -1.08
C LEU A 41 -10.99 -7.08 -1.10
N ALA A 42 -11.34 -6.36 -0.04
CA ALA A 42 -12.58 -5.59 0.03
C ALA A 42 -12.65 -4.54 -1.09
N ALA A 43 -11.58 -3.77 -1.29
CA ALA A 43 -11.51 -2.76 -2.34
C ALA A 43 -11.57 -3.38 -3.75
N LEU A 44 -10.98 -4.58 -3.93
CA LEU A 44 -11.07 -5.34 -5.16
C LEU A 44 -12.52 -5.75 -5.48
N LEU A 45 -13.23 -6.29 -4.49
CA LEU A 45 -14.63 -6.70 -4.62
C LEU A 45 -15.54 -5.50 -4.89
N GLU A 46 -15.31 -4.38 -4.23
CA GLU A 46 -16.06 -3.13 -4.46
C GLU A 46 -15.87 -2.61 -5.88
N TYR A 47 -14.63 -2.60 -6.39
CA TYR A 47 -14.33 -2.05 -7.70
C TYR A 47 -14.78 -2.95 -8.86
N TYR A 48 -14.54 -4.26 -8.77
CA TYR A 48 -14.85 -5.20 -9.86
C TYR A 48 -16.23 -5.86 -9.74
N GLY A 49 -16.92 -5.68 -8.62
CA GLY A 49 -18.10 -6.45 -8.24
C GLY A 49 -17.73 -7.80 -7.62
N ASP A 50 -18.65 -8.36 -6.84
CA ASP A 50 -18.43 -9.54 -6.01
C ASP A 50 -17.95 -10.77 -6.80
N GLU A 51 -18.66 -11.15 -7.86
CA GLU A 51 -18.31 -12.32 -8.69
C GLU A 51 -16.93 -12.20 -9.34
N LYS A 52 -16.67 -11.07 -10.02
CA LYS A 52 -15.41 -10.85 -10.74
C LYS A 52 -14.24 -10.65 -9.77
N GLY A 53 -14.44 -9.93 -8.67
CA GLY A 53 -13.41 -9.76 -7.65
C GLY A 53 -13.05 -11.08 -6.97
N LYS A 54 -14.04 -11.92 -6.64
CA LYS A 54 -13.79 -13.29 -6.14
C LYS A 54 -13.04 -14.15 -7.15
N GLN A 55 -13.38 -14.06 -8.43
CA GLN A 55 -12.66 -14.78 -9.49
C GLN A 55 -11.20 -14.35 -9.55
N ILE A 56 -10.92 -13.04 -9.55
CA ILE A 56 -9.55 -12.50 -9.52
C ILE A 56 -8.79 -13.00 -8.29
N ALA A 57 -9.40 -12.92 -7.10
CA ALA A 57 -8.78 -13.37 -5.85
C ALA A 57 -8.44 -14.87 -5.89
N ARG A 58 -9.34 -15.71 -6.43
CA ARG A 58 -9.07 -17.15 -6.63
C ARG A 58 -7.93 -17.38 -7.63
N SER A 59 -7.93 -16.68 -8.76
CA SER A 59 -6.87 -16.77 -9.77
C SER A 59 -5.52 -16.34 -9.21
N LEU A 60 -5.50 -15.32 -8.35
CA LEU A 60 -4.29 -14.87 -7.69
C LEU A 60 -3.81 -15.87 -6.62
N GLY A 61 -4.73 -16.49 -5.86
CA GLY A 61 -4.39 -17.58 -4.94
C GLY A 61 -3.74 -18.78 -5.64
N ALA A 62 -4.12 -19.07 -6.88
CA ALA A 62 -3.51 -20.12 -7.70
C ALA A 62 -2.06 -19.80 -8.15
N GLN A 63 -1.59 -18.56 -7.96
CA GLN A 63 -0.23 -18.14 -8.27
C GLN A 63 0.80 -18.55 -7.20
N GLN A 64 0.40 -19.26 -6.13
CA GLN A 64 1.31 -19.70 -5.06
C GLN A 64 2.05 -18.52 -4.40
N LEU A 65 1.29 -17.58 -3.87
CA LEU A 65 1.85 -16.39 -3.22
C LEU A 65 2.64 -16.76 -1.96
N ASN A 66 3.73 -16.04 -1.72
CA ASN A 66 4.46 -16.02 -0.47
C ASN A 66 3.69 -15.19 0.56
N ILE A 67 2.81 -15.83 1.33
CA ILE A 67 2.02 -15.17 2.37
C ILE A 67 2.88 -15.03 3.63
N ARG A 68 3.05 -13.81 4.12
CA ARG A 68 3.76 -13.50 5.36
C ARG A 68 2.95 -12.51 6.19
N LYS A 69 3.13 -12.53 7.51
CA LYS A 69 2.46 -11.56 8.39
C LYS A 69 3.20 -10.22 8.39
N GLY A 70 2.53 -9.17 7.93
CA GLY A 70 2.99 -7.78 7.96
C GLY A 70 3.53 -7.25 6.63
N ARG A 71 2.86 -6.24 6.06
CA ARG A 71 3.22 -5.55 4.80
C ARG A 71 4.66 -5.04 4.77
N THR A 72 5.15 -4.48 5.88
CA THR A 72 6.54 -4.01 5.99
C THR A 72 7.55 -5.15 5.86
N LEU A 73 7.29 -6.29 6.50
CA LEU A 73 8.15 -7.47 6.38
C LEU A 73 8.20 -7.97 4.93
N VAL A 74 7.05 -8.06 4.27
CA VAL A 74 6.98 -8.46 2.86
C VAL A 74 7.81 -7.48 2.00
N SER A 75 7.77 -6.17 2.26
CA SER A 75 8.57 -5.18 1.53
C SER A 75 10.07 -5.37 1.75
N GLN A 76 10.48 -5.70 2.97
CA GLN A 76 11.87 -6.00 3.30
C GLN A 76 12.36 -7.28 2.62
N LEU A 77 11.51 -8.32 2.52
CA LEU A 77 11.83 -9.56 1.81
C LEU A 77 12.00 -9.34 0.30
N VAL A 78 11.15 -8.50 -0.32
CA VAL A 78 11.36 -8.07 -1.71
C VAL A 78 12.69 -7.32 -1.86
N ALA A 79 12.98 -6.38 -0.95
CA ALA A 79 14.24 -5.65 -0.96
C ALA A 79 15.47 -6.55 -0.82
N ALA A 80 15.36 -7.61 0.00
CA ALA A 80 16.38 -8.64 0.16
C ALA A 80 16.51 -9.58 -1.05
N GLY A 81 15.51 -9.60 -1.93
CA GLY A 81 15.50 -10.46 -3.13
C GLY A 81 14.95 -11.87 -2.90
N GLU A 82 14.25 -12.10 -1.79
CA GLU A 82 13.60 -13.39 -1.52
C GLU A 82 12.58 -13.75 -2.61
N PHE A 83 11.81 -12.77 -3.06
CA PHE A 83 10.94 -12.85 -4.23
C PHE A 83 10.80 -11.48 -4.90
N PRO A 84 10.53 -11.44 -6.22
CA PRO A 84 10.68 -10.21 -6.98
C PRO A 84 9.58 -9.17 -6.79
N VAL A 85 8.38 -9.56 -6.37
CA VAL A 85 7.20 -8.66 -6.35
C VAL A 85 6.42 -8.81 -5.05
N GLN A 86 6.01 -7.67 -4.48
CA GLN A 86 4.98 -7.61 -3.44
C GLN A 86 3.70 -7.00 -4.00
N ILE A 87 2.60 -7.67 -3.71
CA ILE A 87 1.25 -7.18 -3.89
C ILE A 87 0.88 -6.36 -2.65
N ASP A 88 0.22 -5.22 -2.87
CA ASP A 88 -0.30 -4.36 -1.81
C ASP A 88 0.76 -3.72 -0.88
N ALA A 89 1.86 -3.23 -1.44
CA ALA A 89 2.85 -2.51 -0.65
C ALA A 89 2.38 -1.10 -0.26
N HIS A 90 2.82 -0.66 0.91
CA HIS A 90 2.68 0.73 1.33
C HIS A 90 3.62 1.64 0.52
N HIS A 91 3.06 2.67 -0.13
CA HIS A 91 3.86 3.62 -0.92
C HIS A 91 4.95 4.32 -0.09
N HIS A 92 4.64 4.73 1.14
CA HIS A 92 5.62 5.38 2.02
C HIS A 92 6.80 4.46 2.37
N GLU A 93 6.54 3.16 2.55
CA GLU A 93 7.56 2.15 2.80
C GLU A 93 8.43 1.93 1.57
N ALA A 94 7.81 1.79 0.39
CA ALA A 94 8.51 1.67 -0.89
C ALA A 94 9.47 2.85 -1.15
N VAL A 95 8.99 4.08 -0.91
CA VAL A 95 9.83 5.29 -1.00
C VAL A 95 10.96 5.27 0.03
N SER A 96 10.72 4.73 1.22
CA SER A 96 11.73 4.59 2.28
C SER A 96 12.83 3.61 1.95
N LEU A 97 12.48 2.42 1.48
CA LEU A 97 13.46 1.42 1.05
C LEU A 97 14.29 1.95 -0.12
N ARG A 98 13.67 2.54 -1.15
CA ARG A 98 14.39 3.12 -2.28
C ARG A 98 15.35 4.23 -1.85
N LYS A 99 14.92 5.15 -0.97
CA LYS A 99 15.79 6.24 -0.46
C LYS A 99 16.92 5.72 0.44
N ALA A 100 16.74 4.57 1.08
CA ALA A 100 17.79 3.90 1.84
C ALA A 100 18.78 3.12 0.95
N GLY A 101 18.62 3.14 -0.38
CA GLY A 101 19.50 2.46 -1.33
C GLY A 101 19.15 0.99 -1.55
N ALA A 102 18.01 0.50 -1.03
CA ALA A 102 17.55 -0.84 -1.34
C ALA A 102 17.20 -0.96 -2.84
N PRO A 103 17.44 -2.12 -3.47
CA PRO A 103 17.22 -2.32 -4.91
C PRO A 103 15.73 -2.54 -5.23
N VAL A 104 14.89 -1.57 -4.89
CA VAL A 104 13.44 -1.64 -5.11
C VAL A 104 12.92 -0.42 -5.85
N ASP A 105 11.89 -0.64 -6.65
CA ASP A 105 11.05 0.43 -7.18
C ASP A 105 9.59 0.00 -7.11
N TYR A 106 8.67 0.91 -7.43
CA TYR A 106 7.25 0.64 -7.33
C TYR A 106 6.47 1.19 -8.51
N VAL A 107 5.32 0.58 -8.78
CA VAL A 107 4.34 1.07 -9.74
C VAL A 107 2.97 1.24 -9.09
N PHE A 108 2.26 2.27 -9.53
CA PHE A 108 0.84 2.40 -9.22
C PHE A 108 0.07 1.50 -10.19
N PRO A 109 -0.77 0.58 -9.68
CA PRO A 109 -1.55 -0.29 -10.54
C PRO A 109 -2.60 0.50 -11.34
N GLU A 110 -2.87 0.03 -12.55
CA GLU A 110 -3.92 0.51 -13.45
C GLU A 110 -4.93 -0.63 -13.72
N PRO A 111 -6.24 -0.42 -13.50
CA PRO A 111 -6.84 0.73 -12.85
C PRO A 111 -6.38 0.86 -11.39
N PHE A 112 -6.26 2.10 -10.91
CA PHE A 112 -5.91 2.34 -9.51
C PHE A 112 -7.12 2.05 -8.63
N VAL A 113 -7.12 0.89 -7.98
CA VAL A 113 -8.10 0.53 -6.95
C VAL A 113 -7.69 1.21 -5.64
N PRO A 114 -8.44 2.21 -5.15
CA PRO A 114 -8.09 2.92 -3.93
C PRO A 114 -8.38 2.04 -2.71
N VAL A 115 -7.39 1.26 -2.28
CA VAL A 115 -7.47 0.40 -1.09
C VAL A 115 -7.53 1.20 0.23
N LYS A 116 -7.22 2.51 0.21
CA LYS A 116 -7.11 3.29 1.44
C LYS A 116 -8.40 4.04 1.81
N SER A 117 -8.95 3.63 2.94
CA SER A 117 -9.71 4.49 3.85
C SER A 117 -8.86 5.70 4.27
N VAL A 118 -9.48 6.88 4.26
CA VAL A 118 -8.91 8.09 4.85
C VAL A 118 -8.56 7.77 6.31
N SER A 119 -7.33 8.06 6.76
CA SER A 119 -6.98 7.93 8.18
C SER A 119 -7.99 8.74 9.00
N SER A 120 -8.86 8.04 9.71
CA SER A 120 -9.93 8.63 10.51
C SER A 120 -9.38 9.00 11.88
N LEU A 121 -9.88 10.11 12.40
CA LEU A 121 -9.70 10.52 13.78
C LEU A 121 -11.10 10.58 14.38
N ALA A 122 -11.28 9.90 15.51
CA ALA A 122 -12.55 9.89 16.24
C ALA A 122 -12.27 10.23 17.71
N ILE A 123 -13.22 10.92 18.33
CA ILE A 123 -13.23 11.18 19.77
C ILE A 123 -14.26 10.23 20.38
N SER A 124 -13.92 9.59 21.50
CA SER A 124 -14.87 8.79 22.28
C SER A 124 -16.09 9.63 22.67
N SER A 125 -17.27 9.03 22.84
CA SER A 125 -18.47 9.74 23.32
C SER A 125 -18.32 10.24 24.75
N GLN A 126 -17.46 9.61 25.55
CA GLN A 126 -17.15 10.00 26.94
C GLN A 126 -15.64 10.00 27.15
N PRO A 127 -14.90 10.99 26.63
CA PRO A 127 -13.47 11.07 26.85
C PRO A 127 -13.20 11.55 28.28
N PRO A 128 -12.23 10.96 29.01
CA PRO A 128 -11.86 11.41 30.36
C PRO A 128 -11.34 12.86 30.36
N HIS A 129 -10.84 13.35 29.22
CA HIS A 129 -10.36 14.71 29.01
C HIS A 129 -10.91 15.29 27.69
N PRO A 130 -12.15 15.84 27.67
CA PRO A 130 -12.80 16.29 26.44
C PRO A 130 -12.05 17.42 25.72
N HIS A 131 -11.52 18.39 26.46
CA HIS A 131 -10.79 19.51 25.87
C HIS A 131 -9.44 19.10 25.28
N ALA A 132 -8.71 18.19 25.94
CA ALA A 132 -7.45 17.68 25.42
C ALA A 132 -7.67 16.85 24.14
N ALA A 133 -8.73 16.04 24.10
CA ALA A 133 -9.11 15.30 22.90
C ALA A 133 -9.46 16.23 21.73
N ALA A 134 -10.22 17.30 21.99
CA ALA A 134 -10.54 18.30 20.98
C ALA A 134 -9.29 19.02 20.45
N LEU A 135 -8.37 19.42 21.34
CA LEU A 135 -7.10 20.05 20.96
C LEU A 135 -6.21 19.11 20.12
N LEU A 136 -6.15 17.82 20.46
CA LEU A 136 -5.39 16.84 19.69
C LEU A 136 -5.95 16.69 18.27
N VAL A 137 -7.27 16.61 18.13
CA VAL A 137 -7.92 16.53 16.81
C VAL A 137 -7.67 17.80 16.00
N ASP A 138 -7.82 18.98 16.61
CA ASP A 138 -7.52 20.25 15.95
C ASP A 138 -6.06 20.32 15.49
N PHE A 139 -5.11 19.94 16.34
CA PHE A 139 -3.69 19.89 16.00
C PHE A 139 -3.40 18.93 14.85
N MET A 140 -3.94 17.72 14.88
CA MET A 140 -3.74 16.71 13.84
C MET A 140 -4.31 17.15 12.48
N LEU A 141 -5.40 17.94 12.48
CA LEU A 141 -6.01 18.50 11.28
C LEU A 141 -5.38 19.84 10.84
N SER A 142 -4.65 20.52 11.73
CA SER A 142 -3.95 21.77 11.44
C SER A 142 -2.88 21.61 10.36
N LYS A 143 -2.49 22.72 9.73
CA LYS A 143 -1.39 22.75 8.75
C LYS A 143 -0.11 22.14 9.30
N LYS A 144 0.26 22.49 10.54
CA LYS A 144 1.47 22.00 11.22
C LYS A 144 1.42 20.48 11.42
N GLY A 145 0.29 19.93 11.85
CA GLY A 145 0.10 18.49 11.99
C GLY A 145 0.23 17.74 10.66
N GLN A 146 -0.40 18.27 9.61
CA GLN A 146 -0.32 17.70 8.26
C GLN A 146 1.10 17.77 7.67
N GLU A 147 1.86 18.83 7.93
CA GLU A 147 3.27 18.95 7.54
C GLU A 147 4.17 17.92 8.23
N ILE A 148 3.93 17.64 9.51
CA ILE A 148 4.66 16.58 10.24
C ILE A 148 4.37 15.21 9.61
N ALA A 149 3.10 14.91 9.32
CA ALA A 149 2.72 13.67 8.64
C ALA A 149 3.35 13.56 7.24
N PHE A 150 3.43 14.68 6.51
CA PHE A 150 4.09 14.73 5.20
C PHE A 150 5.60 14.48 5.29
N LYS A 151 6.29 15.00 6.31
CA LYS A 151 7.70 14.68 6.58
C LYS A 151 7.91 13.18 6.82
N GLN A 152 6.92 12.51 7.39
CA GLN A 152 6.86 11.04 7.52
C GLN A 152 6.41 10.32 6.24
N ARG A 153 6.34 11.02 5.10
CA ARG A 153 6.00 10.49 3.77
C ARG A 153 4.58 9.93 3.67
N ARG A 154 3.67 10.39 4.54
CA ARG A 154 2.24 10.13 4.42
C ARG A 154 1.58 11.18 3.53
N TRP A 155 0.55 10.77 2.80
CA TRP A 155 -0.22 11.70 1.97
C TRP A 155 -1.02 12.65 2.86
N PRO A 156 -0.90 13.98 2.69
CA PRO A 156 -1.68 14.94 3.46
C PRO A 156 -3.13 14.95 2.98
N ARG A 157 -4.08 15.20 3.90
CA ARG A 157 -5.50 15.32 3.53
C ARG A 157 -5.78 16.65 2.81
N SER A 158 -5.03 17.71 3.11
CA SER A 158 -5.28 19.05 2.57
C SER A 158 -4.57 19.30 1.24
N ARG A 159 -5.30 19.83 0.23
CA ARG A 159 -4.71 20.34 -1.03
C ARG A 159 -3.87 21.61 -0.87
N ARG A 160 -3.88 22.26 0.31
CA ARG A 160 -3.19 23.55 0.56
C ARG A 160 -1.74 23.40 1.02
N GLY A 161 -1.28 22.19 1.33
CA GLY A 161 0.14 21.89 1.47
C GLY A 161 0.74 21.75 0.08
N LYS A 162 1.28 22.85 -0.45
CA LYS A 162 1.83 22.97 -1.80
C LYS A 162 2.61 21.72 -2.23
N MET A 163 2.15 21.10 -3.32
CA MET A 163 3.02 20.49 -4.32
C MET A 163 3.92 21.62 -4.85
N GLY A 164 5.06 21.83 -4.18
CA GLY A 164 6.15 22.60 -4.73
C GLY A 164 6.84 21.76 -5.80
N GLN A 165 7.07 22.40 -6.94
CA GLN A 165 7.91 21.94 -8.05
C GLN A 165 9.29 21.48 -7.56
#